data_AF-A0A5A7MPY9-F1
#
_entry.id   AF-A0A5A7MPY9-F1
#
_cell.length_a   1.000
_cell.length_b   1.000
_cell.length_c   1.000
_cell.angle_alpha   90.00
_cell.angle_beta   90.00
_cell.angle_gamma   90.00
#
_symmetry.space_group_name_H-M   'P 1'
#
loop_
_entity.id
_entity.type
_entity.pdbx_description
1 polymer ?
#
loop_
_entity_poly.entity_id
_entity_poly.type
_entity_poly.pdbx_seq_one_letter_code
_entity_poly.pdbx_strand_id
1 'polypeptide(L)'
;MSQTVDLCIRNATLVSHNGIGKADVAVRDGRIVAIGDLKGTLAAQDMDATGLHLLPGVIDTQVHFREPGNEHKEDLESGSIAA
;
A
#
# COMPACT_ATOMS: atom_id res chain seq x y z
N MET A 1 6.29 -5.81 26.15
CA MET A 1 5.08 -6.23 25.40
C MET A 1 5.47 -6.25 23.93
N SER A 2 5.36 -7.39 23.26
CA SER A 2 5.65 -7.48 21.83
C SER A 2 4.69 -6.56 21.09
N GLN A 3 5.21 -5.52 20.45
CA GLN A 3 4.38 -4.57 19.71
C GLN A 3 4.03 -5.19 18.35
N THR A 4 3.00 -6.04 18.34
CA THR A 4 2.47 -6.62 17.11
C THR A 4 1.96 -5.51 16.18
N VAL A 5 2.34 -5.52 14.91
CA VAL A 5 1.83 -4.62 13.88
C VAL A 5 0.67 -5.28 13.13
N ASP A 6 -0.13 -4.52 12.40
CA ASP A 6 -1.30 -5.07 11.70
C ASP A 6 -0.86 -5.79 10.43
N LEU A 7 0.03 -5.17 9.66
CA LEU A 7 0.58 -5.70 8.42
C LEU A 7 2.10 -5.48 8.38
N CYS A 8 2.84 -6.49 7.92
CA CYS A 8 4.23 -6.34 7.51
C CYS A 8 4.42 -6.86 6.09
N ILE A 9 4.90 -6.00 5.20
CA ILE A 9 5.28 -6.35 3.82
C ILE A 9 6.79 -6.59 3.82
N ARG A 10 7.22 -7.78 3.40
CA ARG A 10 8.61 -8.25 3.50
C ARG A 10 9.32 -8.27 2.15
N ASN A 11 10.64 -8.08 2.18
CA ASN A 11 11.55 -8.35 1.05
C ASN A 11 11.25 -7.59 -0.26
N ALA A 12 10.43 -6.54 -0.17
CA ALA A 12 10.02 -5.77 -1.33
C ALA A 12 11.20 -4.98 -1.92
N THR A 13 11.16 -4.76 -3.23
CA THR A 13 11.91 -3.65 -3.84
C THR A 13 11.09 -2.37 -3.63
N LEU A 14 11.40 -1.62 -2.57
CA LEU A 14 10.75 -0.36 -2.25
C LEU A 14 11.20 0.72 -3.24
N VAL A 15 10.22 1.37 -3.87
CA VAL A 15 10.42 2.48 -4.80
C VAL A 15 9.85 3.74 -4.18
N SER A 16 10.62 4.82 -4.18
CA SER A 16 10.14 6.13 -3.73
C SER A 16 10.85 7.25 -4.49
N HIS A 17 10.44 8.50 -4.23
CA HIS A 17 11.14 9.68 -4.76
C HIS A 17 12.61 9.77 -4.29
N ASN A 18 12.98 9.06 -3.21
CA ASN A 18 14.35 9.00 -2.72
C ASN A 18 15.21 7.89 -3.37
N GLY A 19 14.63 7.11 -4.30
CA GLY A 19 15.31 6.03 -5.00
C GLY A 19 14.68 4.66 -4.79
N ILE A 20 15.43 3.62 -5.16
CA ILE A 20 15.01 2.23 -5.18
C ILE A 20 15.93 1.40 -4.27
N GLY A 21 15.35 0.56 -3.41
CA GLY A 21 16.12 -0.29 -2.50
C GLY A 21 15.31 -1.45 -1.93
N LYS A 22 15.98 -2.38 -1.24
CA LYS A 22 15.30 -3.47 -0.52
C LYS A 22 14.90 -3.02 0.88
N ALA A 23 13.64 -3.25 1.25
CA ALA A 23 13.15 -2.97 2.60
C ALA A 23 11.87 -3.77 2.91
N ASP A 24 11.63 -3.97 4.21
CA ASP A 24 10.33 -4.31 4.75
C ASP A 24 9.59 -3.02 5.13
N VAL A 25 8.25 -3.08 5.16
CA VAL A 25 7.37 -1.99 5.61
C VAL A 25 6.36 -2.52 6.60
N ALA A 26 6.28 -1.91 7.79
CA ALA A 26 5.29 -2.25 8.82
C ALA A 26 4.20 -1.18 8.92
N VAL A 27 2.96 -1.63 9.06
CA VAL A 27 1.76 -0.79 9.15
C VAL A 27 1.01 -1.09 10.45
N ARG A 28 0.60 -0.03 11.15
CA ARG A 28 -0.33 -0.09 12.28
C ARG A 28 -1.34 1.05 12.21
N ASP A 29 -2.61 0.76 12.47
CA ASP A 29 -3.71 1.73 12.48
C ASP A 29 -3.76 2.56 11.18
N GLY A 30 -3.56 1.88 10.04
CA GLY A 30 -3.56 2.50 8.71
C GLY A 30 -2.35 3.41 8.41
N ARG A 31 -1.30 3.38 9.25
CA ARG A 31 -0.09 4.21 9.09
C ARG A 31 1.16 3.37 9.00
N ILE A 32 2.11 3.79 8.18
CA ILE A 32 3.45 3.21 8.16
C ILE A 32 4.17 3.59 9.46
N VAL A 33 4.58 2.59 10.24
CA VAL A 33 5.26 2.78 11.54
C VAL A 33 6.75 2.46 11.50
N ALA A 34 7.21 1.69 10.51
CA ALA A 34 8.62 1.42 10.29
C ALA A 34 8.91 1.01 8.83
N ILE A 35 10.13 1.32 8.37
CA ILE A 35 10.68 0.90 7.06
C ILE A 35 12.14 0.47 7.30
N GLY A 36 12.56 -0.69 6.80
CA GLY A 36 13.94 -1.19 6.94
C GLY A 36 14.04 -2.71 7.00
N ASP A 37 15.09 -3.25 7.64
CA ASP A 37 15.12 -4.68 8.01
C ASP A 37 14.28 -4.86 9.28
N LEU A 38 13.14 -5.54 9.16
CA LEU A 38 12.16 -5.70 10.24
C LEU A 38 12.11 -7.14 10.76
N LYS A 39 13.17 -7.93 10.59
CA LYS A 39 13.25 -9.31 11.14
C LYS A 39 12.86 -9.35 12.61
N GLY A 40 12.02 -10.33 12.96
CA GLY A 40 11.52 -10.51 14.33
C GLY A 40 10.32 -9.63 14.70
N THR A 41 9.91 -8.68 13.86
CA THR A 41 8.63 -7.98 14.02
C THR A 41 7.49 -8.98 13.88
N LEU A 42 6.61 -9.06 14.88
CA LEU A 42 5.37 -9.82 14.79
C LEU A 42 4.30 -9.00 14.08
N ALA A 43 3.60 -9.59 13.12
CA ALA A 43 2.51 -8.95 12.40
C ALA A 43 1.26 -9.84 12.41
N ALA A 44 0.07 -9.24 12.47
CA ALA A 44 -1.19 -9.98 12.32
C ALA A 44 -1.32 -10.53 10.89
N GLN A 45 -0.86 -9.76 9.90
CA GLN A 45 -0.72 -10.18 8.52
C GLN A 45 0.73 -9.99 8.07
N ASP A 46 1.33 -11.05 7.50
CA ASP A 46 2.68 -11.00 6.96
C ASP A 46 2.62 -11.34 5.46
N MET A 47 3.19 -10.48 4.62
CA MET A 47 3.12 -10.58 3.16
C MET A 47 4.53 -10.60 2.58
N ASP A 48 4.89 -11.70 1.93
CA ASP A 48 6.17 -11.80 1.21
C ASP A 48 6.06 -11.16 -0.17
N ALA A 49 6.79 -10.07 -0.39
CA ALA A 49 6.87 -9.35 -1.65
C ALA A 49 8.21 -9.59 -2.37
N THR A 50 8.84 -10.75 -2.14
CA THR A 50 10.05 -11.16 -2.85
C THR A 50 9.85 -11.14 -4.36
N GLY A 51 10.73 -10.42 -5.06
CA GLY A 51 10.65 -10.23 -6.52
C GLY A 51 9.64 -9.18 -6.98
N LEU A 52 8.88 -8.59 -6.06
CA LEU A 52 7.90 -7.54 -6.36
C LEU A 52 8.42 -6.15 -5.99
N HIS A 53 7.81 -5.13 -6.60
CA HIS A 53 8.06 -3.73 -6.28
C HIS A 53 6.93 -3.22 -5.38
N LEU A 54 7.30 -2.49 -4.31
CA LEU A 54 6.35 -1.78 -3.47
C LEU A 54 6.45 -0.29 -3.78
N LEU A 55 5.36 0.29 -4.27
CA LEU A 55 5.24 1.69 -4.64
C LEU A 55 4.26 2.39 -3.68
N PRO A 56 4.36 3.73 -3.52
CA PRO A 56 3.28 4.52 -2.96
C PRO A 56 2.00 4.32 -3.79
N GLY A 57 0.84 4.33 -3.12
CA GLY A 57 -0.44 4.39 -3.81
C GLY A 57 -0.47 5.59 -4.76
N VAL A 58 -0.92 5.36 -5.99
CA VAL A 58 -0.96 6.40 -7.02
C VAL A 58 -2.05 7.42 -6.66
N ILE A 59 -1.75 8.70 -6.87
CA ILE A 59 -2.73 9.78 -6.75
C ILE A 59 -3.14 10.19 -8.16
N ASP A 60 -4.35 9.80 -8.56
CA ASP A 60 -4.95 10.28 -9.80
C ASP A 60 -5.72 11.57 -9.52
N THR A 61 -5.19 12.69 -10.03
CA THR A 61 -5.77 14.02 -9.82
C THR A 61 -6.83 14.37 -10.85
N GLN A 62 -7.01 13.57 -11.90
CA GLN A 62 -7.93 13.88 -12.99
C GLN A 62 -8.82 12.68 -13.32
N VAL A 63 -9.86 12.53 -12.51
CA VAL A 63 -10.92 11.54 -12.73
C VAL A 63 -12.23 12.23 -13.09
N HIS A 64 -13.11 11.49 -13.75
CA HIS A 64 -14.49 11.92 -13.99
C HIS A 64 -15.44 10.80 -13.58
N PHE A 65 -15.59 10.58 -12.27
CA PHE A 65 -16.68 9.75 -11.75
C PHE A 65 -18.00 10.41 -12.15
N ARG A 66 -18.79 9.75 -12.98
CA ARG A 66 -19.92 10.34 -13.71
C ARG A 66 -21.20 10.37 -12.86
N GLU A 67 -21.03 10.51 -11.56
CA GLU A 67 -22.08 10.53 -10.55
C GLU A 67 -22.21 11.96 -9.98
N PRO A 68 -23.43 12.53 -9.93
CA PRO A 68 -24.70 11.98 -10.42
C PRO A 68 -24.98 12.21 -11.93
N GLY A 69 -25.83 11.38 -12.53
CA GLY A 69 -26.51 11.57 -13.81
C GLY A 69 -26.00 10.74 -15.01
N ASN A 70 -24.76 10.27 -15.00
CA ASN A 70 -24.18 9.44 -16.07
C ASN A 70 -23.49 8.18 -15.50
N GLU A 71 -23.99 7.64 -14.39
CA GLU A 71 -23.42 6.53 -13.61
C GLU A 71 -23.21 5.26 -14.45
N HIS A 72 -24.05 5.03 -15.47
CA HIS A 72 -23.88 3.92 -16.43
C HIS A 72 -22.54 3.93 -17.17
N LYS A 73 -21.81 5.06 -17.18
CA LYS A 73 -20.46 5.15 -17.74
C LYS A 73 -19.42 4.75 -16.71
N GLU A 74 -19.53 5.30 -15.51
CA GLU A 74 -18.64 5.08 -14.37
C GLU A 74 -19.19 5.83 -13.15
N ASP A 75 -19.26 5.20 -11.99
CA ASP A 75 -19.67 5.80 -10.72
C ASP A 75 -18.53 5.78 -9.69
N LEU A 76 -18.79 6.24 -8.45
CA LEU A 76 -17.76 6.25 -7.40
C LEU A 76 -17.24 4.85 -7.06
N GLU A 77 -18.09 3.82 -7.08
CA GLU A 77 -17.71 2.44 -6.73
C GLU A 77 -16.88 1.80 -7.84
N SER A 78 -17.41 1.75 -9.06
CA SER A 78 -16.72 1.15 -10.22
C SER A 78 -15.43 1.88 -10.55
N GLY A 79 -15.42 3.22 -10.45
CA GLY A 79 -14.23 4.03 -10.70
C GLY A 79 -13.15 3.86 -9.63
N SER A 80 -13.52 3.77 -8.35
CA SER A 80 -12.54 3.56 -7.27
C SER A 80 -11.99 2.13 -7.22
N ILE A 81 -12.74 1.13 -7.66
CA ILE A 81 -12.25 -0.26 -7.78
C ILE A 81 -11.28 -0.42 -8.97
N ALA A 82 -11.45 0.39 -10.02
CA ALA A 82 -10.60 0.34 -11.21
C ALA A 82 -9.22 0.98 -11.02
N ALA A 83 -9.10 1.94 -10.10
CA ALA A 83 -7.87 2.67 -9.77
C ALA A 83 -6.90 1.82 -8.93
#